data_AF-E6QX52-F1
#
_entry.id   AF-E6QX52-F1
#
_cell.length_a   1.000
_cell.length_b   1.000
_cell.length_c   1.000
_cell.angle_alpha   90.00
_cell.angle_beta   90.00
_cell.angle_gamma   90.00
#
_symmetry.space_group_name_H-M   'P 1'
#
loop_
_entity.id
_entity.type
_entity.pdbx_description
1 polymer ?
#
loop_
_entity_poly.entity_id
_entity_poly.type
_entity_poly.pdbx_seq_one_letter_code
_entity_poly.pdbx_strand_id
1 'polypeptide(L)'
;MWIFRVLMSTRAARLSANHVEALNAIPIEFYGDDKRLRAIIEAWKVYFDHMSTEATIQEIWNQKWNELFIDLLYLISQFLGYEFNRVVISKEVYAPKGHAVIESDQEIIRHGLAGMFSGKFAIPMEVKSLPGTPEAIGEQDALRQALLRWLDGKATVGVEVKSSQKPTQ
;
A
#
# COMPACT_ATOMS: atom_id res chain seq x y z
N MET A 1 0.71 -4.01 -32.32
CA MET A 1 1.71 -5.04 -31.90
C MET A 1 2.24 -4.89 -30.47
N TRP A 2 2.46 -3.66 -29.98
CA TRP A 2 3.02 -3.43 -28.64
C TRP A 2 2.13 -3.93 -27.49
N ILE A 3 0.81 -3.77 -27.61
CA ILE A 3 -0.19 -4.17 -26.61
C ILE A 3 -0.03 -5.64 -26.22
N PHE A 4 -0.04 -6.54 -27.21
CA PHE A 4 0.09 -7.97 -26.97
C PHE A 4 1.40 -8.30 -26.26
N ARG A 5 2.52 -7.68 -26.67
CA ARG A 5 3.83 -7.89 -26.03
C ARG A 5 3.81 -7.45 -24.57
N VAL A 6 3.28 -6.26 -24.28
CA VAL A 6 3.22 -5.72 -22.91
C VAL A 6 2.33 -6.60 -22.03
N LEU A 7 1.12 -6.93 -22.49
CA LEU A 7 0.20 -7.79 -21.75
C LEU A 7 0.78 -9.19 -21.51
N MET A 8 1.46 -9.77 -22.52
CA MET A 8 2.17 -11.04 -22.34
C MET A 8 3.30 -10.92 -21.32
N SER A 9 4.14 -9.87 -21.39
CA SER A 9 5.26 -9.71 -20.44
C SER A 9 4.82 -9.43 -19.00
N THR A 10 3.68 -8.77 -18.83
CA THR A 10 3.15 -8.34 -17.52
C THR A 10 2.02 -9.23 -17.01
N ARG A 11 1.76 -10.39 -17.64
CA ARG A 11 0.61 -11.25 -17.29
C ARG A 11 0.63 -11.81 -15.86
N ALA A 12 1.79 -11.79 -15.19
CA ALA A 12 1.96 -12.12 -13.78
C ALA A 12 1.98 -10.89 -12.84
N ALA A 13 2.02 -9.67 -13.38
CA ALA A 13 2.07 -8.40 -12.66
C ALA A 13 1.01 -7.43 -13.21
N ARG A 14 -0.26 -7.84 -13.10
CA ARG A 14 -1.40 -7.19 -13.78
C ARG A 14 -1.78 -5.82 -13.21
N LEU A 15 -1.29 -5.47 -12.04
CA LEU A 15 -1.50 -4.16 -11.41
C LEU A 15 -0.46 -3.12 -11.84
N SER A 16 0.56 -3.52 -12.61
CA SER A 16 1.57 -2.58 -13.10
C SER A 16 0.98 -1.54 -14.06
N ALA A 17 1.48 -0.31 -14.01
CA ALA A 17 0.99 0.79 -14.85
C ALA A 17 1.00 0.43 -16.34
N ASN A 18 2.08 -0.22 -16.81
CA ASN A 18 2.22 -0.66 -18.19
C ASN A 18 1.14 -1.67 -18.60
N HIS A 19 0.74 -2.55 -17.67
CA HIS A 19 -0.33 -3.51 -17.92
C HIS A 19 -1.67 -2.79 -18.11
N VAL A 20 -2.00 -1.87 -17.21
CA VAL A 20 -3.24 -1.09 -17.25
C VAL A 20 -3.30 -0.21 -18.51
N GLU A 21 -2.19 0.42 -18.88
CA GLU A 21 -2.07 1.21 -20.11
C GLU A 21 -2.36 0.35 -21.35
N ALA A 22 -1.69 -0.80 -21.47
CA ALA A 22 -1.90 -1.72 -22.60
C ALA A 22 -3.33 -2.26 -22.64
N LEU A 23 -3.92 -2.58 -21.49
CA LEU A 23 -5.29 -3.07 -21.40
C LEU A 23 -6.30 -2.00 -21.86
N ASN A 24 -6.11 -0.75 -21.45
CA ASN A 24 -6.98 0.37 -21.83
C ASN A 24 -6.80 0.82 -23.28
N ALA A 25 -5.67 0.48 -23.91
CA ALA A 25 -5.44 0.73 -25.33
C ALA A 25 -6.15 -0.27 -26.25
N ILE A 26 -6.64 -1.42 -25.75
CA ILE A 26 -7.27 -2.48 -26.57
C ILE A 26 -8.45 -1.94 -27.41
N PRO A 27 -9.44 -1.21 -26.85
CA PRO A 27 -10.57 -0.74 -27.64
C PRO A 27 -10.17 0.23 -28.75
N ILE A 28 -9.03 0.93 -28.60
CA ILE A 28 -8.53 1.91 -29.56
C ILE A 28 -7.79 1.18 -30.70
N GLU A 29 -6.88 0.26 -30.37
CA GLU A 29 -6.05 -0.43 -31.36
C GLU A 29 -6.82 -1.51 -32.14
N PHE A 30 -7.77 -2.20 -31.49
CA PHE A 30 -8.56 -3.27 -32.10
C PHE A 30 -9.94 -2.80 -32.58
N TYR A 31 -10.11 -1.49 -32.81
CA TYR A 31 -11.35 -0.93 -33.34
C TYR A 31 -11.61 -1.36 -34.80
N GLY A 32 -12.83 -1.79 -35.11
CA GLY A 32 -13.24 -2.06 -36.49
C GLY A 32 -14.38 -3.07 -36.65
N ASP A 33 -14.74 -3.32 -37.90
CA ASP A 33 -15.89 -4.15 -38.27
C ASP A 33 -15.54 -5.63 -38.56
N ASP A 34 -14.26 -5.97 -38.60
CA ASP A 34 -13.81 -7.35 -38.77
C ASP A 34 -14.30 -8.24 -37.62
N LYS A 35 -14.78 -9.45 -37.96
CA LYS A 35 -15.33 -10.39 -36.98
C LYS A 35 -14.34 -10.73 -35.87
N ARG A 36 -13.04 -10.81 -36.17
CA ARG A 36 -11.98 -11.11 -35.20
C ARG A 36 -11.72 -9.91 -34.28
N LEU A 37 -11.73 -8.69 -34.82
CA LEU A 37 -11.61 -7.46 -34.04
C LEU A 37 -12.77 -7.31 -33.05
N ARG A 38 -14.00 -7.52 -33.52
CA ARG A 38 -15.19 -7.51 -32.65
C ARG A 38 -15.11 -8.57 -31.55
N ALA A 39 -14.64 -9.78 -31.87
CA ALA A 39 -14.46 -10.83 -30.87
C ALA A 39 -13.46 -10.43 -29.77
N ILE A 40 -12.37 -9.73 -30.12
CA ILE A 40 -11.41 -9.20 -29.15
C ILE A 40 -12.05 -8.15 -28.26
N ILE A 41 -12.79 -7.18 -28.85
CA ILE A 41 -13.47 -6.13 -28.09
C ILE A 41 -14.50 -6.72 -27.14
N GLU A 42 -15.30 -7.70 -27.58
CA GLU A 42 -16.29 -8.35 -26.72
C GLU A 42 -15.62 -9.12 -25.57
N ALA A 43 -14.55 -9.87 -25.83
CA ALA A 43 -13.80 -10.54 -24.77
C ALA A 43 -13.20 -9.54 -23.76
N TRP A 44 -12.71 -8.39 -24.24
CA TRP A 44 -12.22 -7.32 -23.38
C TRP A 44 -13.34 -6.73 -22.50
N LYS A 45 -14.53 -6.49 -23.06
CA LYS A 45 -15.68 -6.00 -22.28
C LYS A 45 -16.07 -6.98 -21.17
N VAL A 46 -16.16 -8.27 -21.49
CA VAL A 46 -16.48 -9.31 -20.50
C VAL A 46 -15.43 -9.37 -19.40
N TYR A 47 -14.15 -9.28 -19.77
CA TYR A 47 -13.05 -9.23 -18.81
C TYR A 47 -13.11 -7.99 -17.90
N PHE A 48 -13.37 -6.82 -18.48
CA PHE A 48 -13.47 -5.56 -17.74
C PHE A 48 -14.70 -5.49 -16.83
N ASP A 49 -15.82 -6.02 -17.29
CA ASP A 49 -17.05 -6.15 -16.50
C ASP A 49 -16.80 -7.03 -15.27
N HIS A 50 -16.17 -8.19 -15.44
CA HIS A 50 -15.78 -9.06 -14.33
C HIS A 50 -14.87 -8.34 -13.32
N MET A 51 -13.94 -7.49 -13.78
CA MET A 51 -13.11 -6.66 -12.90
C MET A 51 -13.90 -5.63 -12.09
N SER A 52 -15.05 -5.18 -12.60
CA SER A 52 -15.91 -4.19 -11.94
C SER A 52 -16.91 -4.82 -10.97
N THR A 53 -17.05 -6.15 -10.98
CA THR A 53 -17.95 -6.88 -10.07
C THR A 53 -17.31 -7.17 -8.72
N GLU A 54 -18.06 -6.98 -7.63
CA GLU A 54 -17.61 -7.36 -6.29
C GLU A 54 -17.54 -8.88 -6.14
N ALA A 55 -16.43 -9.38 -5.61
CA ALA A 55 -16.20 -10.81 -5.40
C ALA A 55 -16.92 -11.30 -4.14
N THR A 56 -17.84 -12.26 -4.27
CA THR A 56 -18.40 -12.98 -3.11
C THR A 56 -17.38 -13.97 -2.52
N ILE A 57 -16.59 -14.62 -3.38
CA ILE A 57 -15.51 -15.55 -3.01
C ILE A 57 -14.28 -15.21 -3.85
N GLN A 58 -13.23 -14.71 -3.20
CA GLN A 58 -12.04 -14.16 -3.86
C GLN A 58 -11.32 -15.18 -4.76
N GLU A 59 -11.23 -16.44 -4.35
CA GLU A 59 -10.51 -17.46 -5.11
C GLU A 59 -11.21 -17.82 -6.42
N ILE A 60 -12.54 -18.02 -6.38
CA ILE A 60 -13.35 -18.28 -7.58
C ILE A 60 -13.31 -17.06 -8.51
N TRP A 61 -13.41 -15.86 -7.95
CA TRP A 61 -13.31 -14.63 -8.71
C TRP A 61 -11.95 -14.51 -9.41
N ASN A 62 -10.85 -14.81 -8.70
CA ASN A 62 -9.49 -14.78 -9.25
C ASN A 62 -9.29 -15.83 -10.35
N GLN A 63 -9.85 -17.03 -10.19
CA GLN A 63 -9.82 -18.07 -11.23
C GLN A 63 -10.53 -17.61 -12.49
N LYS A 64 -11.75 -17.06 -12.35
CA LYS A 64 -12.50 -16.54 -13.49
C LYS A 64 -11.80 -15.36 -14.16
N TRP A 65 -11.23 -14.46 -13.36
CA TRP A 65 -10.44 -13.33 -13.84
C TRP A 65 -9.24 -13.79 -14.68
N ASN A 66 -8.56 -14.86 -14.25
CA ASN A 66 -7.48 -15.48 -15.01
C ASN A 66 -7.94 -16.13 -16.32
N GLU A 67 -9.04 -16.87 -16.30
CA GLU A 67 -9.60 -17.51 -17.49
C GLU A 67 -9.95 -16.48 -18.57
N LEU A 68 -10.69 -15.43 -18.19
CA LEU A 68 -11.10 -14.37 -19.11
C LEU A 68 -9.89 -13.64 -19.71
N PHE A 69 -8.85 -13.42 -18.91
CA PHE A 69 -7.61 -12.81 -19.40
C PHE A 69 -6.88 -13.69 -20.41
N ILE A 70 -6.80 -15.01 -20.16
CA ILE A 70 -6.17 -15.97 -21.07
C ILE A 70 -6.95 -16.03 -22.40
N ASP A 71 -8.28 -16.03 -22.35
CA ASP A 71 -9.12 -16.03 -23.54
C ASP A 71 -8.94 -14.76 -24.38
N LEU A 72 -8.86 -13.59 -23.73
CA LEU A 72 -8.56 -12.32 -24.40
C LEU A 72 -7.19 -12.37 -25.11
N LEU A 73 -6.14 -12.81 -24.41
CA LEU A 73 -4.80 -12.94 -24.98
C LEU A 73 -4.74 -13.94 -26.13
N TYR A 74 -5.50 -15.04 -26.03
CA TYR A 74 -5.60 -16.03 -27.08
C TYR A 74 -6.24 -15.44 -28.35
N LEU A 75 -7.34 -14.68 -28.22
CA LEU A 75 -7.96 -14.03 -29.38
C LEU A 75 -7.02 -13.01 -30.05
N ILE A 76 -6.31 -12.22 -29.24
CA ILE A 76 -5.31 -11.27 -29.76
C ILE A 76 -4.17 -12.02 -30.46
N SER A 77 -3.71 -13.15 -29.92
CA SER A 77 -2.62 -13.93 -30.54
C SER A 77 -3.02 -14.48 -31.90
N GLN A 78 -4.23 -15.04 -32.02
CA GLN A 78 -4.78 -15.56 -33.28
C GLN A 78 -4.95 -14.45 -34.32
N PHE A 79 -5.39 -13.26 -33.90
CA PHE A 79 -5.52 -12.11 -34.80
C PHE A 79 -4.16 -11.66 -35.37
N LEU A 80 -3.11 -11.69 -34.54
CA LEU A 80 -1.74 -11.34 -34.94
C LEU A 80 -1.02 -12.45 -35.72
N GLY A 81 -1.63 -13.64 -35.86
CA GLY A 81 -1.03 -14.79 -36.56
C GLY A 81 -0.04 -15.59 -35.73
N TYR A 82 -0.08 -15.50 -34.40
CA TYR A 82 0.73 -16.33 -33.52
C TYR A 82 0.05 -17.66 -33.19
N GLU A 83 0.83 -18.75 -33.14
CA GLU A 83 0.35 -20.10 -32.84
C GLU A 83 0.46 -20.45 -31.35
N PHE A 84 -0.02 -19.56 -30.47
CA PHE A 84 -0.07 -19.87 -29.03
C PHE A 84 -1.34 -20.62 -28.67
N ASN A 85 -1.20 -21.66 -27.84
CA ASN A 85 -2.34 -22.28 -27.18
C ASN A 85 -2.58 -21.66 -25.80
N ARG A 86 -3.77 -21.87 -25.22
CA ARG A 86 -4.14 -21.33 -23.90
C ARG A 86 -3.23 -21.81 -22.76
N VAL A 87 -2.75 -23.04 -22.85
CA VAL A 87 -1.87 -23.63 -21.82
C VAL A 87 -0.53 -22.91 -21.79
N VAL A 88 0.05 -22.59 -22.94
CA VAL A 88 1.29 -21.82 -23.09
C VAL A 88 1.12 -20.42 -22.49
N ILE A 89 0.03 -19.73 -22.85
CA ILE A 89 -0.28 -18.39 -22.31
C ILE A 89 -0.40 -18.43 -20.78
N SER A 90 -1.08 -19.45 -20.26
CA SER A 90 -1.34 -19.62 -18.83
C SER A 90 -0.11 -20.04 -18.02
N LYS A 91 0.64 -21.04 -18.48
CA LYS A 91 1.66 -21.74 -17.68
C LYS A 91 3.09 -21.32 -17.97
N GLU A 92 3.42 -20.84 -19.17
CA GLU A 92 4.80 -20.48 -19.53
C GLU A 92 5.20 -19.08 -19.04
N VAL A 93 4.72 -18.69 -17.85
CA VAL A 93 5.06 -17.43 -17.20
C VAL A 93 6.01 -17.67 -16.05
N TYR A 94 7.16 -16.99 -16.08
CA TYR A 94 8.03 -16.93 -14.92
C TYR A 94 7.53 -15.82 -13.99
N ALA A 95 6.87 -16.20 -12.91
CA ALA A 95 6.44 -15.31 -11.84
C ALA A 95 7.24 -15.67 -10.58
N PRO A 96 8.41 -15.06 -10.34
CA PRO A 96 9.21 -15.38 -9.17
C PRO A 96 8.43 -14.98 -7.91
N LYS A 97 8.36 -15.90 -6.94
CA LYS A 97 7.69 -15.66 -5.65
C LYS A 97 8.16 -14.36 -4.97
N GLY A 98 9.41 -13.97 -5.19
CA GLY A 98 9.96 -12.71 -4.68
C GLY A 98 9.22 -11.45 -5.15
N HIS A 99 8.63 -11.41 -6.35
CA HIS A 99 7.87 -10.24 -6.79
C HIS A 99 6.57 -10.05 -6.01
N ALA A 100 5.86 -11.14 -5.71
CA ALA A 100 4.64 -11.07 -4.90
C ALA A 100 4.96 -10.61 -3.45
N VAL A 101 6.08 -11.09 -2.89
CA VAL A 101 6.55 -10.65 -1.57
C VAL A 101 6.92 -9.17 -1.58
N ILE A 102 7.71 -8.72 -2.57
CA ILE A 102 8.09 -7.31 -2.70
C ILE A 102 6.87 -6.40 -2.85
N GLU A 103 5.89 -6.79 -3.67
CA GLU A 103 4.65 -6.02 -3.87
C GLU A 103 3.83 -5.92 -2.58
N SER A 104 3.70 -7.03 -1.85
CA SER A 104 3.04 -7.06 -0.55
C SER A 104 3.75 -6.19 0.48
N ASP A 105 5.08 -6.29 0.57
CA ASP A 105 5.89 -5.50 1.50
C ASP A 105 5.80 -4.00 1.18
N GLN A 106 5.85 -3.64 -0.11
CA GLN A 106 5.70 -2.26 -0.55
C GLN A 106 4.33 -1.69 -0.16
N GLU A 107 3.26 -2.46 -0.30
CA GLU A 107 1.93 -2.00 0.07
C GLU A 107 1.79 -1.81 1.58
N ILE A 108 2.30 -2.75 2.39
CA ILE A 108 2.31 -2.64 3.85
C ILE A 108 3.11 -1.40 4.28
N ILE A 109 4.29 -1.18 3.71
CA ILE A 109 5.13 -0.02 4.02
C ILE A 109 4.42 1.28 3.61
N ARG A 110 3.87 1.35 2.40
CA ARG A 110 3.18 2.54 1.89
C ARG A 110 1.99 2.92 2.76
N HIS A 111 1.16 1.95 3.12
CA HIS A 111 0.04 2.16 4.03
C HIS A 111 0.49 2.54 5.45
N GLY A 112 1.51 1.86 5.98
CA GLY A 112 2.08 2.15 7.30
C GLY A 112 2.61 3.58 7.39
N LEU A 113 3.41 4.00 6.41
CA LEU A 113 3.97 5.35 6.34
C LEU A 113 2.88 6.42 6.12
N ALA A 114 1.93 6.18 5.23
CA ALA A 114 0.81 7.10 5.03
C ALA A 114 -0.03 7.27 6.30
N GLY A 115 -0.29 6.18 7.03
CA GLY A 115 -0.98 6.22 8.31
C GLY A 115 -0.17 6.95 9.40
N MET A 116 1.14 6.78 9.42
CA MET A 116 2.04 7.47 10.32
C MET A 116 2.05 8.99 10.08
N PHE A 117 2.19 9.42 8.83
CA PHE A 117 2.21 10.85 8.48
C PHE A 117 0.83 11.53 8.59
N SER A 118 -0.26 10.77 8.46
CA SER A 118 -1.61 11.27 8.70
C SER A 118 -2.03 11.25 10.17
N GLY A 119 -1.14 10.84 11.08
CA GLY A 119 -1.41 10.79 12.53
C GLY A 119 -2.33 9.65 12.97
N LYS A 120 -2.63 8.68 12.08
CA LYS A 120 -3.41 7.48 12.41
C LYS A 120 -2.59 6.46 13.22
N PHE A 121 -1.27 6.46 13.07
CA PHE A 121 -0.35 5.59 13.80
C PHE A 121 0.67 6.39 14.60
N ALA A 122 0.91 5.99 15.84
CA ALA A 122 2.00 6.50 16.66
C ALA A 122 3.23 5.61 16.51
N ILE A 123 4.42 6.22 16.39
CA ILE A 123 5.68 5.48 16.37
C ILE A 123 6.08 5.19 17.83
N PRO A 124 6.24 3.93 18.23
CA PRO A 124 6.83 3.60 19.53
C PRO A 124 8.26 4.12 19.55
N MET A 125 8.55 5.06 20.44
CA MET A 125 9.89 5.65 20.57
C MET A 125 10.44 5.45 21.98
N GLU A 126 11.68 4.97 22.06
CA GLU A 126 12.46 5.02 23.30
C GLU A 126 13.13 6.39 23.37
N VAL A 127 12.70 7.22 24.31
CA VAL A 127 13.23 8.58 24.48
C VAL A 127 14.60 8.50 25.16
N LYS A 128 15.68 8.59 24.38
CA LYS A 128 17.06 8.62 24.92
C LYS A 128 17.42 9.95 25.57
N SER A 129 16.90 11.05 25.01
CA SER A 129 17.09 12.41 25.53
C SER A 129 16.05 13.31 24.88
N LEU A 130 15.44 14.20 25.66
CA LEU A 130 14.64 15.29 25.10
C LEU A 130 15.58 16.39 24.62
N PRO A 131 15.35 17.01 23.45
CA PRO A 131 16.11 18.17 23.04
C PRO A 131 15.87 19.31 24.03
N GLY A 132 16.94 19.77 24.67
CA GLY A 132 16.96 20.92 25.55
C GLY A 132 18.19 21.78 25.25
N THR A 133 18.11 23.08 25.54
CA THR A 133 19.30 23.92 25.54
C THR A 133 20.26 23.42 26.63
N PRO A 134 21.59 23.52 26.46
CA PRO A 134 22.55 23.09 27.48
C PRO A 134 22.27 23.70 28.87
N GLU A 135 21.79 24.94 28.89
CA GLU A 135 21.38 25.67 30.09
C GLU A 135 20.16 25.04 30.76
N ALA A 136 19.10 24.71 30.00
CA ALA A 136 17.89 24.09 30.54
C ALA A 136 18.15 22.67 31.08
N ILE A 137 19.07 21.93 30.46
CA ILE A 137 19.49 20.61 30.96
C ILE A 137 20.21 20.75 32.31
N GLY A 138 21.10 21.74 32.44
CA GLY A 138 21.79 22.05 33.69
C GLY A 138 20.84 22.50 34.81
N GLU A 139 19.86 23.35 34.49
CA GLU A 139 18.82 23.78 35.44
C GLU A 139 17.94 22.62 35.90
N GLN A 140 17.56 21.71 35.00
CA GLN A 140 16.80 20.51 35.36
C GLN A 140 17.59 19.57 36.26
N ASP A 141 18.88 19.36 36.01
CA ASP A 141 19.73 18.54 36.88
C ASP A 141 19.92 19.17 38.26
N ALA A 142 20.11 20.49 38.33
CA ALA A 142 20.21 21.22 39.60
C ALA A 142 18.90 21.15 40.40
N LEU A 143 17.75 21.34 39.74
CA LEU A 143 16.43 21.19 40.34
C LEU A 143 16.22 19.77 40.85
N ARG A 144 16.56 18.75 40.04
CA ARG A 144 16.44 17.33 40.42
C ARG A 144 17.25 17.04 41.68
N GLN A 145 18.48 17.54 41.77
CA GLN A 145 19.32 17.36 42.96
C GLN A 145 18.76 18.08 44.19
N ALA A 146 18.29 19.32 44.05
CA ALA A 146 17.69 20.06 45.15
C ALA A 146 16.43 19.36 45.69
N LEU A 147 15.59 18.84 44.78
CA LEU A 147 14.37 18.10 45.13
C LEU A 147 14.69 16.80 45.88
N LEU A 148 15.69 16.03 45.42
CA LEU A 148 16.13 14.81 46.09
C LEU A 148 16.64 15.09 47.51
N ARG A 149 17.41 16.18 47.69
CA ARG A 149 17.89 16.57 49.03
C ARG A 149 16.76 16.98 49.96
N TRP A 150 15.73 17.64 49.45
CA TRP A 150 14.54 17.99 50.23
C TRP A 150 13.73 16.75 50.62
N LEU A 151 13.50 15.83 49.68
CA LEU A 151 12.78 14.56 49.93
C LEU A 151 13.51 13.65 50.92
N ASP A 152 14.85 13.64 50.88
CA ASP A 152 15.71 12.95 51.86
C ASP A 152 15.73 13.64 53.25
N GLY A 153 15.03 14.78 53.41
CA GLY A 153 15.03 15.57 54.64
C GLY A 153 16.35 16.29 54.93
N LYS A 154 17.28 16.30 53.96
CA LYS A 154 18.59 16.97 54.06
C LYS A 154 18.52 18.45 53.68
N ALA A 155 17.39 18.92 53.18
CA ALA A 155 17.09 20.32 52.90
C ALA A 155 15.67 20.65 53.34
N THR A 156 15.40 21.92 53.67
CA THR A 156 14.08 22.42 54.09
C THR A 156 13.60 23.52 53.15
N VAL A 157 12.29 23.58 52.91
CA VAL A 157 11.65 24.65 52.13
C VAL A 157 11.00 25.61 53.12
N GLY A 158 11.27 26.91 52.95
CA GLY A 158 10.60 27.95 53.74
C GLY A 158 9.13 28.06 53.32
N VAL A 159 8.20 27.86 54.27
CA VAL A 159 6.77 28.07 54.04
C VAL A 159 6.33 29.27 54.84
N GLU A 160 5.82 30.31 54.17
CA GLU A 160 5.09 31.39 54.81
C GLU A 160 3.61 31.01 54.92
N VAL A 161 3.16 30.72 56.14
CA VAL A 161 1.74 30.50 56.43
C VAL A 161 1.06 31.86 56.52
N LYS A 162 0.35 32.27 55.45
CA LYS A 162 -0.61 33.37 55.56
C LYS A 162 -1.75 32.92 56.47
N SER A 163 -1.74 33.33 57.74
CA SER A 163 -2.82 33.06 58.67
C SER A 163 -4.12 33.69 58.13
N SER A 164 -5.05 32.87 57.68
CA SER A 164 -6.42 33.28 57.41
C SER A 164 -7.01 33.91 58.67
N GLN A 165 -7.53 35.14 58.53
CA GLN A 165 -8.15 35.91 59.60
C GLN A 165 -9.17 35.07 60.36
N LYS A 166 -9.10 35.12 61.70
CA LYS A 166 -10.04 34.46 62.62
C LYS A 166 -11.49 34.85 62.29
N PRO A 167 -12.46 33.92 62.41
CA PRO A 167 -13.87 34.27 62.31
C PRO A 167 -14.23 35.17 63.50
N THR A 168 -14.74 36.36 63.21
CA THR A 168 -15.30 37.27 64.22
C THR A 168 -16.72 36.78 64.53
N GLN A 169 -17.00 36.70 65.83
CA GLN A 169 -18.25 36.25 66.45
C GLN A 169 -19.48 36.99 65.93
#